data_AF-A0A067FWU3-F1
#
_entry.id   AF-A0A067FWU3-F1
#
_cell.length_a   1.000
_cell.length_b   1.000
_cell.length_c   1.000
_cell.angle_alpha   90.00
_cell.angle_beta   90.00
_cell.angle_gamma   90.00
#
_symmetry.space_group_name_H-M   'P 1'
#
loop_
_entity.id
_entity.type
_entity.pdbx_description
1 polymer ?
#
loop_
_entity_poly.entity_id
_entity_poly.type
_entity_poly.pdbx_seq_one_letter_code
_entity_poly.pdbx_strand_id
1 'polypeptide(L)'
;MAVEYSCCGMGFIIHIVVIVFLVMFAGLMSGLTLGLMSMSLVDLEVLAKSGTPKDRKHAAKILPVVRNQHLLLCTLLICNAAAMEALPIFLDGLVSAWGAILISVTLILLFGEIIPQSVCSRYGLAIGSTVAPFVRVLVWICYPVAFPISKLLDVLLGHGRVALFRRAELKTLVNLHGNEAGKGGELTHDETTIIAGALELTEKTASDAMTPIAETFAIDINAKLDK
;
A
#
# COMPACT_ATOMS: atom_id res chain seq x y z
N MET A 1 -21.27 -27.05 26.72
CA MET A 1 -20.77 -27.18 28.11
C MET A 1 -20.56 -25.77 28.63
N ALA A 2 -21.56 -25.19 29.29
CA ALA A 2 -21.45 -23.86 29.88
C ALA A 2 -20.59 -24.00 31.13
N VAL A 3 -19.32 -23.60 31.04
CA VAL A 3 -18.48 -23.45 32.22
C VAL A 3 -18.93 -22.14 32.86
N GLU A 4 -19.72 -22.21 33.93
CA GLU A 4 -19.98 -21.07 34.79
C GLU A 4 -18.65 -20.68 35.45
N TYR A 5 -17.89 -19.79 34.82
CA TYR A 5 -16.75 -19.17 35.47
C TYR A 5 -17.29 -18.23 36.54
N SER A 6 -17.06 -18.56 37.82
CA SER A 6 -17.27 -17.60 38.90
C SER A 6 -16.51 -16.31 38.58
N CYS A 7 -17.25 -15.20 38.55
CA CYS A 7 -16.67 -13.86 38.60
C CYS A 7 -15.59 -13.84 39.70
N CYS A 8 -14.41 -13.32 39.38
CA CYS A 8 -13.25 -13.17 40.29
C CYS A 8 -12.32 -14.40 40.47
N GLY A 9 -12.40 -15.43 39.62
CA GLY A 9 -11.39 -16.49 39.54
C GLY A 9 -10.18 -16.13 38.66
N MET A 10 -9.00 -16.73 38.91
CA MET A 10 -7.80 -16.54 38.07
C MET A 10 -8.05 -16.88 36.59
N GLY A 11 -8.92 -17.86 36.31
CA GLY A 11 -9.33 -18.23 34.94
C GLY A 11 -10.06 -17.11 34.19
N PHE A 12 -10.89 -16.33 34.89
CA PHE A 12 -11.63 -15.20 34.31
C PHE A 12 -10.69 -14.06 33.88
N ILE A 13 -9.70 -13.74 34.73
CA ILE A 13 -8.68 -12.73 34.42
C ILE A 13 -7.85 -13.17 33.20
N ILE A 14 -7.48 -14.46 33.12
CA ILE A 14 -6.76 -15.01 31.96
C ILE A 14 -7.59 -14.84 30.67
N HIS A 15 -8.90 -15.12 30.70
CA HIS A 15 -9.75 -14.94 29.53
C HIS A 15 -9.85 -13.48 29.08
N ILE A 16 -10.00 -12.54 30.03
CA ILE A 16 -10.02 -11.11 29.72
C ILE A 16 -8.69 -10.67 29.07
N VAL A 17 -7.55 -11.09 29.63
CA VAL A 17 -6.24 -10.76 29.07
C VAL A 17 -6.09 -11.30 27.66
N VAL A 18 -6.54 -12.54 27.41
CA VAL A 18 -6.55 -13.15 26.07
C VAL A 18 -7.44 -12.38 25.11
N ILE A 19 -8.65 -11.98 25.52
CA ILE A 19 -9.57 -11.18 24.70
C ILE A 19 -8.94 -9.84 24.33
N VAL A 20 -8.39 -9.11 25.31
CA VAL A 20 -7.72 -7.82 25.06
C VAL A 20 -6.55 -7.99 24.11
N PHE A 21 -5.74 -9.04 24.29
CA PHE A 21 -4.64 -9.36 23.39
C PHE A 21 -5.13 -9.67 21.97
N LEU A 22 -6.18 -10.48 21.82
CA LEU A 22 -6.78 -10.83 20.52
C LEU A 22 -7.31 -9.59 19.78
N VAL A 23 -7.99 -8.67 20.48
CA VAL A 23 -8.46 -7.40 19.88
C VAL A 23 -7.29 -6.57 19.39
N MET A 24 -6.26 -6.39 20.22
CA MET A 24 -5.08 -5.60 19.86
C MET A 24 -4.32 -6.22 18.69
N PHE A 25 -4.20 -7.55 18.67
CA PHE A 25 -3.54 -8.29 17.61
C PHE A 25 -4.33 -8.23 16.30
N ALA A 26 -5.65 -8.44 16.33
CA ALA A 26 -6.54 -8.28 15.17
C ALA A 26 -6.45 -6.85 14.62
N GLY A 27 -6.52 -5.85 15.53
CA GLY A 27 -6.33 -4.44 15.22
C GLY A 27 -5.03 -4.15 14.47
N LEU A 28 -3.92 -4.67 15.00
CA LEU A 28 -2.62 -4.52 14.37
C LEU A 28 -2.59 -5.18 12.98
N MET A 29 -3.12 -6.41 12.82
CA MET A 29 -3.12 -7.10 11.54
C MET A 29 -3.99 -6.40 10.48
N SER A 30 -5.21 -5.99 10.87
CA SER A 30 -6.13 -5.26 9.99
C SER A 30 -5.56 -3.90 9.59
N GLY A 31 -5.02 -3.16 10.55
CA GLY A 31 -4.36 -1.87 10.30
C GLY A 31 -3.13 -1.99 9.39
N LEU A 32 -2.27 -2.98 9.63
CA LEU A 32 -1.09 -3.24 8.78
C LEU A 32 -1.47 -3.72 7.39
N THR A 33 -2.54 -4.48 7.24
CA THR A 33 -3.03 -4.90 5.93
C THR A 33 -3.37 -3.67 5.10
N LEU A 34 -4.17 -2.74 5.65
CA LEU A 34 -4.49 -1.51 4.93
C LEU A 34 -3.26 -0.61 4.74
N GLY A 35 -2.46 -0.42 5.79
CA GLY A 35 -1.33 0.51 5.78
C GLY A 35 -0.14 0.08 4.93
N LEU A 36 0.13 -1.22 4.80
CA LEU A 36 1.21 -1.74 3.96
C LEU A 36 0.76 -1.98 2.52
N MET A 37 -0.51 -2.35 2.30
CA MET A 37 -1.04 -2.55 0.95
C MET A 37 -1.41 -1.24 0.25
N SER A 38 -1.70 -0.16 0.99
CA SER A 38 -1.94 1.15 0.40
C SER A 38 -0.66 1.83 -0.10
N MET A 39 0.52 1.35 0.31
CA MET A 39 1.80 1.88 -0.15
C MET A 39 2.16 1.32 -1.52
N SER A 40 2.50 2.21 -2.45
CA SER A 40 3.06 1.78 -3.72
C SER A 40 4.54 1.38 -3.53
N LEU A 41 4.94 0.30 -4.20
CA LEU A 41 6.34 -0.17 -4.18
C LEU A 41 7.29 0.91 -4.74
N VAL A 42 6.83 1.66 -5.74
CA VAL A 42 7.64 2.69 -6.40
C VAL A 42 7.88 3.87 -5.46
N ASP A 43 6.86 4.34 -4.75
CA ASP A 43 7.04 5.41 -3.75
C ASP A 43 8.00 4.98 -2.65
N LEU A 44 7.90 3.72 -2.21
CA LEU A 44 8.81 3.18 -1.20
C LEU A 44 10.26 3.09 -1.69
N GLU A 45 10.49 2.72 -2.96
CA GLU A 45 11.81 2.73 -3.58
C GLU A 45 12.38 4.14 -3.73
N VAL A 46 11.54 5.11 -4.11
CA VAL A 46 11.93 6.52 -4.19
C VAL A 46 12.29 7.05 -2.81
N LEU A 47 11.48 6.79 -1.78
CA LEU A 47 11.79 7.17 -0.39
C LEU A 47 13.06 6.48 0.13
N ALA A 48 13.33 5.24 -0.27
CA ALA A 48 14.55 4.52 0.09
C ALA A 48 15.81 5.09 -0.59
N LYS A 49 15.68 5.82 -1.69
CA LYS A 49 16.83 6.43 -2.41
C LYS A 49 17.00 7.92 -2.09
N SER A 50 15.90 8.67 -2.10
CA SER A 50 15.89 10.14 -2.09
C SER A 50 15.17 10.75 -0.89
N GLY A 51 14.59 9.94 0.01
CA GLY A 51 13.90 10.42 1.20
C GLY A 51 14.85 10.93 2.30
N THR A 52 14.26 11.47 3.37
CA THR A 52 15.03 11.90 4.55
C THR A 52 15.83 10.73 5.16
N PRO A 53 16.92 10.96 5.91
CA PRO A 53 17.72 9.86 6.49
C PRO A 53 16.92 8.92 7.41
N LYS A 54 15.81 9.40 8.00
CA LYS A 54 14.88 8.58 8.79
C LYS A 54 13.98 7.75 7.86
N ASP A 55 13.35 8.37 6.88
CA ASP A 55 12.45 7.68 5.94
C ASP A 55 13.18 6.64 5.10
N ARG A 56 14.41 6.92 4.71
CA ARG A 56 15.28 5.96 4.02
C ARG A 56 15.47 4.67 4.81
N LYS A 57 15.71 4.77 6.13
CA LYS A 57 15.87 3.60 7.01
C LYS A 57 14.56 2.84 7.17
N HIS A 58 13.43 3.54 7.27
CA HIS A 58 12.10 2.94 7.39
C HIS A 58 11.70 2.20 6.11
N ALA A 59 11.82 2.86 4.96
CA ALA A 59 11.52 2.29 3.66
C ALA A 59 12.39 1.06 3.36
N ALA A 60 13.71 1.13 3.61
CA ALA A 60 14.62 0.01 3.38
C ALA A 60 14.27 -1.25 4.22
N LYS A 61 13.68 -1.09 5.41
CA LYS A 61 13.22 -2.21 6.25
C LYS A 61 11.92 -2.83 5.76
N ILE A 62 11.00 -2.01 5.27
CA ILE A 62 9.66 -2.43 4.83
C ILE A 62 9.70 -3.03 3.42
N LEU A 63 10.54 -2.50 2.53
CA LEU A 63 10.65 -2.90 1.13
C LEU A 63 10.73 -4.43 0.91
N PRO A 64 11.59 -5.20 1.60
CA PRO A 64 11.65 -6.66 1.39
C PRO A 64 10.38 -7.39 1.83
N VAL A 65 9.60 -6.82 2.77
CA VAL A 65 8.35 -7.41 3.26
C VAL A 65 7.21 -7.19 2.27
N VAL A 66 7.12 -5.98 1.70
CA VAL A 66 6.05 -5.60 0.76
C VAL A 66 6.32 -6.08 -0.66
N ARG A 67 7.57 -6.45 -0.99
CA ARG A 67 7.94 -6.99 -2.32
C ARG A 67 7.11 -8.21 -2.72
N ASN A 68 6.73 -9.06 -1.78
CA ASN A 68 5.83 -10.19 -2.02
C ASN A 68 4.41 -9.86 -1.51
N GLN A 69 3.72 -8.93 -2.18
CA GLN A 69 2.42 -8.40 -1.75
C GLN A 69 1.39 -9.51 -1.48
N HIS A 70 1.29 -10.53 -2.34
CA HIS A 70 0.31 -11.61 -2.16
C HIS A 70 0.64 -12.50 -0.95
N LEU A 71 1.92 -12.83 -0.71
CA LEU A 71 2.33 -13.61 0.47
C LEU A 71 2.09 -12.84 1.76
N LEU A 72 2.40 -11.54 1.77
CA LEU A 72 2.15 -10.65 2.90
C LEU A 72 0.65 -10.54 3.18
N LEU A 73 -0.15 -10.25 2.14
CA LEU A 73 -1.60 -10.15 2.23
C LEU A 73 -2.21 -11.44 2.78
N CYS A 74 -1.83 -12.61 2.23
CA CYS A 74 -2.33 -13.89 2.74
C CYS A 74 -1.94 -14.11 4.20
N THR A 75 -0.70 -13.79 4.60
CA THR A 75 -0.25 -13.93 5.99
C THR A 75 -1.07 -13.05 6.93
N LEU A 76 -1.19 -11.76 6.63
CA LEU A 76 -1.89 -10.81 7.49
C LEU A 76 -3.38 -11.14 7.59
N LEU A 77 -4.00 -11.55 6.48
CA LEU A 77 -5.42 -11.97 6.47
C LEU A 77 -5.64 -13.25 7.28
N ILE A 78 -4.76 -14.25 7.17
CA ILE A 78 -4.86 -15.48 7.97
C ILE A 78 -4.76 -15.15 9.47
N CYS A 79 -3.79 -14.34 9.87
CA CYS A 79 -3.63 -13.93 11.26
C CYS A 79 -4.80 -13.09 11.77
N ASN A 80 -5.31 -12.19 10.93
CA ASN A 80 -6.47 -11.36 11.26
C ASN A 80 -7.73 -12.23 11.44
N ALA A 81 -8.02 -13.11 10.48
CA ALA A 81 -9.16 -14.02 10.53
C ALA A 81 -9.08 -14.95 11.75
N ALA A 82 -7.91 -15.53 12.03
CA ALA A 82 -7.71 -16.36 13.20
C ALA A 82 -8.02 -15.61 14.51
N ALA A 83 -7.63 -14.34 14.63
CA ALA A 83 -7.87 -13.54 15.82
C ALA A 83 -9.36 -13.12 15.95
N MET A 84 -10.00 -12.78 14.82
CA MET A 84 -11.41 -12.40 14.77
C MET A 84 -12.34 -13.58 15.08
N GLU A 85 -12.01 -14.79 14.63
CA GLU A 85 -12.77 -16.00 14.94
C GLU A 85 -12.52 -16.51 16.37
N ALA A 86 -11.29 -16.37 16.88
CA ALA A 86 -10.97 -16.79 18.25
C ALA A 86 -11.71 -15.95 19.30
N LEU A 87 -11.92 -14.66 19.06
CA LEU A 87 -12.48 -13.75 20.06
C LEU A 87 -13.92 -14.12 20.50
N PRO A 88 -14.89 -14.34 19.60
CA PRO A 88 -16.22 -14.82 19.97
C PRO A 88 -16.20 -16.15 20.71
N ILE A 89 -15.30 -17.08 20.34
CA ILE A 89 -15.16 -18.38 20.99
C ILE A 89 -14.78 -18.22 22.48
N PHE A 90 -13.86 -17.31 22.79
CA PHE A 90 -13.51 -17.01 24.17
C PHE A 90 -14.60 -16.20 24.91
N LEU A 91 -15.38 -15.39 24.19
CA LEU A 91 -16.50 -14.62 24.76
C LEU A 91 -17.72 -15.47 25.10
N ASP A 92 -18.02 -16.49 24.29
CA ASP A 92 -19.14 -17.43 24.50
C ASP A 92 -18.99 -18.23 25.81
N GLY A 93 -17.76 -18.38 26.29
CA GLY A 93 -17.49 -18.96 27.62
C GLY A 93 -17.82 -18.03 28.80
N LEU A 94 -17.98 -16.72 28.58
CA LEU A 94 -18.14 -15.72 29.65
C LEU A 94 -19.54 -15.09 29.71
N VAL A 95 -20.23 -15.02 28.57
CA VAL A 95 -21.53 -14.33 28.42
C VAL A 95 -22.50 -15.27 27.72
N SER A 96 -23.81 -15.01 27.83
CA SER A 96 -24.80 -15.70 27.01
C SER A 96 -24.48 -15.58 25.52
N ALA A 97 -24.76 -16.62 24.73
CA ALA A 97 -24.39 -16.67 23.31
C ALA A 97 -24.80 -15.43 22.50
N TRP A 98 -25.99 -14.88 22.75
CA TRP A 98 -26.45 -13.64 22.12
C TRP A 98 -25.64 -12.40 22.54
N GLY A 99 -25.28 -12.31 23.83
CA GLY A 99 -24.42 -11.24 24.34
C GLY A 99 -22.99 -11.36 23.83
N ALA A 100 -22.47 -12.59 23.71
CA ALA A 100 -21.15 -12.87 23.16
C ALA A 100 -21.02 -12.37 21.72
N ILE A 101 -22.02 -12.63 20.87
CA ILE A 101 -22.04 -12.15 19.48
C ILE A 101 -22.11 -10.62 19.43
N LEU A 102 -23.05 -10.01 20.16
CA LEU A 102 -23.24 -8.55 20.10
C LEU A 102 -21.99 -7.79 20.60
N ILE A 103 -21.42 -8.22 21.71
CA ILE A 103 -20.23 -7.59 22.30
C ILE A 103 -19.00 -7.84 21.40
N SER A 104 -18.79 -9.07 20.92
CA SER A 104 -17.62 -9.39 20.08
C SER A 104 -17.62 -8.60 18.78
N VAL A 105 -18.75 -8.54 18.07
CA VAL A 105 -18.86 -7.76 16.82
C VAL A 105 -18.58 -6.28 17.07
N THR A 106 -19.17 -5.70 18.12
CA THR A 106 -18.95 -4.29 18.47
C THR A 106 -17.48 -4.01 18.78
N LEU A 107 -16.84 -4.89 19.55
CA LEU A 107 -15.45 -4.74 19.98
C LEU A 107 -14.48 -4.90 18.80
N ILE A 108 -14.69 -5.92 17.96
CA ILE A 108 -13.87 -6.18 16.76
C ILE A 108 -14.00 -5.03 15.77
N LEU A 109 -15.21 -4.58 15.44
CA LEU A 109 -15.39 -3.52 14.45
C LEU A 109 -14.74 -2.21 14.92
N LEU A 110 -15.00 -1.81 16.17
CA LEU A 110 -14.54 -0.51 16.65
C LEU A 110 -13.05 -0.51 16.97
N PHE A 111 -12.58 -1.49 17.75
CA PHE A 111 -11.19 -1.54 18.23
C PHE A 111 -10.27 -2.44 17.39
N GLY A 112 -10.80 -3.43 16.69
CA GLY A 112 -10.04 -4.36 15.85
C GLY A 112 -9.97 -3.97 14.37
N GLU A 113 -10.81 -3.06 13.89
CA GLU A 113 -10.80 -2.64 12.49
C GLU A 113 -10.74 -1.12 12.33
N ILE A 114 -11.81 -0.41 12.69
CA ILE A 114 -11.99 1.00 12.32
C ILE A 114 -10.89 1.88 12.90
N ILE A 115 -10.65 1.80 14.22
CA ILE A 115 -9.64 2.64 14.87
C ILE A 115 -8.24 2.31 14.35
N PRO A 116 -7.76 1.05 14.38
CA PRO A 116 -6.42 0.72 13.90
C PRO A 116 -6.19 1.03 12.42
N GLN A 117 -7.18 0.77 11.55
CA GLN A 117 -7.09 1.08 10.12
C GLN A 117 -6.97 2.58 9.86
N SER A 118 -7.73 3.41 10.58
CA SER A 118 -7.64 4.87 10.44
C SER A 118 -6.25 5.39 10.83
N VAL A 119 -5.67 4.85 11.91
CA VAL A 119 -4.32 5.24 12.38
C VAL A 119 -3.24 4.74 11.41
N CYS A 120 -3.33 3.49 10.96
CA CYS A 120 -2.35 2.92 10.02
C CYS A 120 -2.44 3.53 8.62
N SER A 121 -3.60 4.02 8.20
CA SER A 121 -3.75 4.79 6.96
C SER A 121 -2.94 6.10 7.00
N ARG A 122 -2.89 6.77 8.16
CA ARG A 122 -2.16 8.03 8.33
C ARG A 122 -0.68 7.86 8.67
N TYR A 123 -0.33 6.85 9.47
CA TYR A 123 1.02 6.62 9.98
C TYR A 123 1.65 5.30 9.51
N GLY A 124 1.20 4.78 8.37
CA GLY A 124 1.60 3.45 7.85
C GLY A 124 3.11 3.26 7.74
N LEU A 125 3.87 4.30 7.37
CA LEU A 125 5.33 4.18 7.19
C LEU A 125 6.07 4.04 8.52
N ALA A 126 5.67 4.83 9.52
CA ALA A 126 6.27 4.80 10.83
C ALA A 126 5.90 3.51 11.59
N ILE A 127 4.62 3.15 11.56
CA ILE A 127 4.12 1.94 12.23
C ILE A 127 4.67 0.70 11.52
N GLY A 128 4.54 0.65 10.20
CA GLY A 128 5.00 -0.45 9.35
C GLY A 128 6.50 -0.72 9.50
N SER A 129 7.34 0.31 9.63
CA SER A 129 8.79 0.12 9.80
C SER A 129 9.19 -0.34 11.19
N THR A 130 8.43 0.06 12.21
CA THR A 130 8.64 -0.37 13.59
C THR A 130 8.25 -1.84 13.76
N VAL A 131 7.14 -2.25 13.14
CA VAL A 131 6.62 -3.63 13.21
C VAL A 131 7.11 -4.53 12.08
N ALA A 132 7.85 -4.02 11.08
CA ALA A 132 8.45 -4.80 10.01
C ALA A 132 9.16 -6.09 10.47
N PRO A 133 10.03 -6.09 11.51
CA PRO A 133 10.64 -7.32 11.98
C PRO A 133 9.61 -8.32 12.54
N PHE A 134 8.56 -7.84 13.21
CA PHE A 134 7.49 -8.69 13.74
C PHE A 134 6.67 -9.32 12.61
N VAL A 135 6.29 -8.53 11.60
CA VAL A 135 5.59 -9.03 10.40
C VAL A 135 6.44 -10.08 9.68
N ARG A 136 7.76 -9.89 9.60
CA ARG A 136 8.66 -10.87 8.98
C ARG A 136 8.67 -12.21 9.71
N VAL A 137 8.62 -12.18 11.04
CA VAL A 137 8.48 -13.40 11.85
C VAL A 137 7.12 -14.07 11.60
N LEU A 138 6.03 -13.30 11.55
CA LEU A 138 4.71 -13.83 11.19
C LEU A 138 4.69 -14.49 9.82
N VAL A 139 5.25 -13.84 8.79
CA VAL A 139 5.34 -14.40 7.44
C VAL A 139 6.11 -15.72 7.45
N TRP A 140 7.17 -15.83 8.24
CA TRP A 140 7.93 -17.07 8.36
C TRP A 140 7.13 -18.18 9.06
N ILE A 141 6.39 -17.87 10.13
CA ILE A 141 5.53 -18.82 10.86
C ILE A 141 4.36 -19.28 9.99
N CYS A 142 3.69 -18.37 9.29
CA CYS A 142 2.54 -18.65 8.44
C CYS A 142 2.94 -19.13 7.04
N TYR A 143 4.22 -19.10 6.69
CA TYR A 143 4.74 -19.53 5.39
C TYR A 143 4.19 -20.88 4.89
N PRO A 144 4.13 -21.98 5.69
CA PRO A 144 3.65 -23.27 5.20
C PRO A 144 2.21 -23.23 4.69
N VAL A 145 1.36 -22.36 5.25
CA VAL A 145 -0.06 -22.24 4.86
C VAL A 145 -0.27 -21.10 3.87
N ALA A 146 0.40 -19.96 4.08
CA ALA A 146 0.28 -18.78 3.23
C ALA A 146 0.94 -18.97 1.85
N PHE A 147 2.00 -19.78 1.74
CA PHE A 147 2.68 -20.04 0.47
C PHE A 147 1.79 -20.71 -0.60
N PRO A 148 1.09 -21.83 -0.33
CA PRO A 148 0.21 -22.44 -1.35
C PRO A 148 -0.95 -21.51 -1.73
N ILE A 149 -1.52 -20.78 -0.76
CA ILE A 149 -2.64 -19.85 -1.01
C ILE A 149 -2.17 -18.67 -1.87
N SER A 150 -1.02 -18.07 -1.53
CA SER A 150 -0.44 -16.96 -2.32
C SER A 150 -0.05 -17.41 -3.72
N LYS A 151 0.52 -18.60 -3.88
CA LYS A 151 0.85 -19.17 -5.21
C LYS A 151 -0.40 -19.44 -6.05
N LEU A 152 -1.49 -19.89 -5.43
CA LEU A 152 -2.78 -20.05 -6.11
C LEU A 152 -3.31 -18.69 -6.58
N LEU A 153 -3.22 -17.66 -5.72
CA LEU A 153 -3.56 -16.27 -6.09
C LEU A 153 -2.68 -15.76 -7.24
N ASP A 154 -1.37 -15.99 -7.21
CA ASP A 154 -0.43 -15.60 -8.28
C ASP A 154 -0.78 -16.24 -9.62
N VAL A 155 -1.24 -17.49 -9.61
CA VAL A 155 -1.65 -18.22 -10.81
C VAL A 155 -3.00 -17.73 -11.34
N LEU A 156 -3.97 -17.45 -10.45
CA LEU A 156 -5.32 -17.02 -10.84
C LEU A 156 -5.38 -15.54 -11.26
N LEU A 157 -4.70 -14.65 -10.55
CA LEU A 157 -4.71 -13.21 -10.81
C LEU A 157 -3.58 -12.78 -11.76
N GLY A 158 -2.61 -13.68 -12.02
CA GLY A 158 -1.42 -13.38 -12.81
C GLY A 158 -0.34 -12.67 -11.99
N HIS A 159 0.90 -12.76 -12.45
CA HIS A 159 2.03 -12.11 -11.78
C HIS A 159 1.80 -10.59 -11.79
N GLY A 160 1.77 -9.99 -10.60
CA GLY A 160 1.68 -8.55 -10.41
C GLY A 160 2.68 -7.85 -11.33
N ARG A 161 2.16 -7.05 -12.26
CA ARG A 161 2.98 -6.30 -13.21
C ARG A 161 3.97 -5.47 -12.39
N VAL A 162 5.26 -5.63 -12.66
CA VAL A 162 6.25 -4.62 -12.31
C VAL A 162 5.67 -3.32 -12.81
N ALA A 163 5.34 -2.40 -11.90
CA ALA A 163 4.68 -1.14 -12.21
C ALA A 163 5.69 -0.21 -12.93
N LEU A 164 6.06 -0.59 -14.14
CA LEU A 164 6.69 0.30 -15.09
C LEU A 164 5.58 1.24 -15.52
N PHE A 165 5.59 2.45 -14.95
CA PHE A 165 4.66 3.49 -15.34
C PHE A 165 4.73 3.67 -16.85
N ARG A 166 3.57 3.64 -17.50
CA ARG A 166 3.49 3.93 -18.93
C ARG A 166 3.79 5.42 -19.13
N ARG A 167 4.31 5.80 -20.30
CA ARG A 167 4.65 7.21 -20.63
C ARG A 167 3.51 8.19 -20.33
N ALA A 168 2.27 7.79 -20.63
CA ALA A 168 1.08 8.57 -20.32
C ALA A 168 0.87 8.78 -18.80
N GLU A 169 1.12 7.75 -17.99
CA GLU A 169 1.03 7.83 -16.52
C GLU A 169 2.16 8.69 -15.94
N LEU A 170 3.37 8.58 -16.48
CA LEU A 170 4.50 9.47 -16.13
C LEU A 170 4.16 10.93 -16.43
N LYS A 171 3.57 11.22 -17.59
CA LYS A 171 3.11 12.57 -17.95
C LYS A 171 2.05 13.07 -16.97
N THR A 172 1.08 12.24 -16.60
CA THR A 172 0.06 12.61 -15.61
C THR A 172 0.69 12.87 -14.23
N LEU A 173 1.65 12.06 -13.80
CA LEU A 173 2.36 12.24 -12.53
C LEU A 173 3.14 13.56 -12.50
N VAL A 174 3.83 13.89 -13.60
CA VAL A 174 4.59 15.15 -13.75
C VAL A 174 3.64 16.36 -13.74
N ASN A 175 2.52 16.29 -14.46
CA ASN A 175 1.52 17.36 -14.45
C ASN A 175 0.87 17.54 -13.08
N LEU A 176 0.65 16.47 -12.32
CA LEU A 176 0.14 16.55 -10.94
C LEU A 176 1.13 17.19 -9.97
N HIS A 177 2.43 17.05 -10.22
CA HIS A 177 3.51 17.72 -9.48
C HIS A 177 3.86 19.09 -10.05
N GLY A 178 3.16 19.56 -11.09
CA GLY A 178 3.26 20.92 -11.58
C GLY A 178 2.56 21.89 -10.63
N ASN A 179 3.17 23.06 -10.44
CA ASN A 179 2.63 24.13 -9.60
C ASN A 179 1.21 24.57 -10.07
N GLU A 180 0.88 24.42 -11.35
CA GLU A 180 -0.45 24.71 -11.90
C GLU A 180 -1.57 23.79 -11.42
N ALA A 181 -1.28 22.55 -11.01
CA ALA A 181 -2.30 21.60 -10.60
C ALA A 181 -2.85 21.86 -9.18
N GLY A 182 -2.26 22.81 -8.43
CA GLY A 182 -2.73 23.20 -7.09
C GLY A 182 -2.64 22.10 -6.03
N LYS A 183 -1.92 21.01 -6.31
CA LYS A 183 -1.78 19.81 -5.48
C LYS A 183 -0.48 19.77 -4.66
N GLY A 184 0.27 20.88 -4.62
CA GLY A 184 1.46 21.04 -3.78
C GLY A 184 2.77 20.55 -4.41
N GLY A 185 2.87 20.52 -5.74
CA GLY A 185 4.10 20.17 -6.44
C GLY A 185 5.09 21.33 -6.51
N GLU A 186 6.39 21.02 -6.48
CA GLU A 186 7.48 22.01 -6.51
C GLU A 186 7.94 22.39 -7.92
N LEU A 187 7.44 21.72 -8.97
CA LEU A 187 7.89 21.94 -10.34
C LEU A 187 7.23 23.18 -10.94
N THR A 188 8.04 24.06 -11.52
CA THR A 188 7.58 25.23 -12.28
C THR A 188 6.90 24.81 -13.59
N HIS A 189 6.08 25.69 -14.17
CA HIS A 189 5.39 25.43 -15.42
C HIS A 189 6.35 25.07 -16.56
N ASP A 190 7.49 25.76 -16.64
CA ASP A 190 8.52 25.52 -17.65
C ASP A 190 9.16 24.14 -17.47
N GLU A 191 9.48 23.73 -16.24
CA GLU A 191 10.02 22.40 -15.95
C GLU A 191 9.03 21.29 -16.32
N THR A 192 7.74 21.46 -15.98
CA THR A 192 6.71 20.49 -16.37
C THR A 192 6.55 20.41 -17.89
N THR A 193 6.61 21.54 -18.59
CA THR A 193 6.48 21.60 -20.05
C THR A 193 7.68 20.94 -20.74
N ILE A 194 8.90 21.16 -20.24
CA ILE A 194 10.12 20.52 -20.76
C ILE A 194 10.05 19.00 -20.56
N ILE A 195 9.69 18.52 -19.36
CA ILE A 195 9.61 17.08 -19.07
C ILE A 195 8.51 16.43 -19.90
N ALA A 196 7.33 17.05 -20.01
CA ALA A 196 6.25 16.56 -20.84
C ALA A 196 6.65 16.51 -22.33
N GLY A 197 7.31 17.57 -22.83
CA GLY A 197 7.82 17.62 -24.20
C GLY A 197 8.87 16.54 -24.47
N ALA A 198 9.78 16.26 -23.53
CA ALA A 198 10.77 15.20 -23.65
C ALA A 198 10.13 13.79 -23.69
N LEU A 199 9.07 13.56 -22.90
CA LEU A 199 8.33 12.29 -22.91
C LEU A 199 7.58 12.07 -24.23
N GLU A 200 7.07 13.14 -24.83
CA GLU A 200 6.37 13.14 -26.13
C GLU A 200 7.29 13.09 -27.34
N LEU A 201 8.56 13.53 -27.19
CA LEU A 201 9.51 13.60 -28.29
C LEU A 201 9.75 12.25 -28.98
N THR A 202 9.62 11.14 -28.25
CA THR A 202 9.77 9.80 -28.85
C THR A 202 8.58 9.40 -29.73
N GLU A 203 7.39 9.96 -29.52
CA GLU A 203 6.21 9.69 -30.34
C GLU A 203 6.06 10.69 -31.49
N LYS A 204 6.75 11.84 -31.42
CA LYS A 204 6.81 12.84 -32.47
C LYS A 204 7.55 12.31 -33.69
N THR A 205 6.97 12.51 -34.86
CA THR A 205 7.60 12.27 -36.16
C THR A 205 8.15 13.59 -36.73
N ALA A 206 9.04 13.50 -37.73
CA ALA A 206 9.54 14.69 -38.42
C ALA A 206 8.40 15.53 -39.03
N SER A 207 7.30 14.88 -39.45
CA SER A 207 6.11 15.55 -39.95
C SER A 207 5.44 16.45 -38.90
N ASP A 208 5.56 16.13 -37.62
CA ASP A 208 4.92 16.88 -36.53
C ASP A 208 5.69 18.14 -36.12
N ALA A 209 6.92 18.28 -36.61
CA ALA A 209 7.84 19.38 -36.27
C ALA A 209 8.36 20.16 -37.49
N MET A 210 8.21 19.62 -38.71
CA MET A 210 8.67 20.29 -39.92
C MET A 210 7.82 21.50 -40.28
N THR A 211 8.43 22.49 -40.91
CA THR A 211 7.70 23.57 -41.58
C THR A 211 6.98 23.00 -42.81
N PRO A 212 5.66 23.23 -42.96
CA PRO A 212 4.92 22.81 -44.15
C PRO A 212 5.57 23.37 -45.42
N ILE A 213 5.60 22.59 -46.51
CA ILE A 213 6.26 22.99 -47.77
C ILE A 213 5.70 24.31 -48.34
N ALA A 214 4.41 24.59 -48.12
CA ALA A 214 3.78 25.84 -48.53
C ALA A 214 4.34 27.09 -47.82
N GLU A 215 4.93 26.91 -46.64
CA GLU A 215 5.54 27.97 -45.83
C GLU A 215 7.08 27.96 -45.92
N THR A 216 7.65 27.05 -46.72
CA THR A 216 9.10 27.02 -46.90
C THR A 216 9.57 28.10 -47.87
N PHE A 217 10.61 28.84 -47.46
CA PHE A 217 11.30 29.75 -48.35
C PHE A 217 12.18 28.94 -49.31
N ALA A 218 11.76 28.86 -50.56
CA ALA A 218 12.50 28.22 -51.64
C ALA A 218 12.97 29.27 -52.65
N ILE A 219 14.23 29.17 -53.08
CA ILE A 219 14.81 30.02 -54.12
C ILE A 219 14.81 29.21 -55.42
N ASP A 220 14.35 29.83 -56.51
CA ASP A 220 14.41 29.21 -57.83
C ASP A 220 15.87 28.99 -58.26
N ILE A 221 16.16 27.84 -58.87
CA ILE A 221 17.52 27.51 -59.32
C ILE A 221 18.07 28.52 -60.35
N ASN A 222 17.18 29.25 -61.04
CA ASN A 222 17.53 30.27 -62.01
C ASN A 222 17.54 31.70 -61.43
N ALA A 223 17.32 31.85 -60.11
CA ALA A 223 17.36 33.15 -59.47
C ALA A 223 18.76 33.77 -59.60
N LYS A 224 18.82 35.03 -60.03
CA LYS A 224 20.07 35.77 -60.16
C LYS A 224 20.32 36.56 -58.87
N LEU A 225 21.51 36.38 -58.30
CA LEU A 225 21.96 37.15 -57.14
C LEU A 225 22.15 38.62 -57.56
N ASP A 226 21.47 39.53 -56.87
CA ASP A 226 21.69 40.96 -57.07
C ASP A 226 23.06 41.36 -56.53
N LYS A 227 23.74 42.28 -57.23
CA LYS A 227 25.13 42.68 -56.94
C LYS A 227 25.19 43.94 -56.09
#